data_AF-A0A925ZU95-F1
#
_entry.id   AF-A0A925ZU95-F1
#
_cell.length_a   1.000
_cell.length_b   1.000
_cell.length_c   1.000
_cell.angle_alpha   90.00
_cell.angle_beta   90.00
_cell.angle_gamma   90.00
#
_symmetry.space_group_name_H-M   'P 1'
#
loop_
_entity.id
_entity.type
_entity.pdbx_description
1 polymer ?
#
loop_
_entity_poly.entity_id
_entity_poly.type
_entity_poly.pdbx_seq_one_letter_code
_entity_poly.pdbx_strand_id
1 'polypeptide(L)'
;MNHRRALLPALLLLALLSVAIGRAAEPAATTKIFLPLVVQPGASGLAPDEQAVLSAINNERAKLPNCPALTVSPALQQAARVHSDDMAARDYFDHKDPNGVDGAARAKVAGYTSDYVGENVAAGQASAQIVMYDSNFGWMNS
;
A
#
# COMPACT_ATOMS: atom_id res chain seq x y z
N MET A 1 -39.70 -25.49 -35.27
CA MET A 1 -39.25 -26.57 -36.16
C MET A 1 -37.94 -26.15 -36.84
N ASN A 2 -36.89 -26.94 -36.59
CA ASN A 2 -35.68 -27.20 -37.39
C ASN A 2 -34.74 -26.01 -37.68
N HIS A 3 -33.73 -25.74 -36.84
CA HIS A 3 -32.41 -26.41 -36.72
C HIS A 3 -31.53 -26.35 -37.97
N ARG A 4 -30.47 -25.52 -37.90
CA ARG A 4 -29.20 -25.78 -38.57
C ARG A 4 -28.05 -25.48 -37.61
N ARG A 5 -27.53 -26.54 -37.01
CA ARG A 5 -26.18 -26.61 -36.44
C ARG A 5 -25.23 -26.86 -37.62
N ALA A 6 -24.13 -26.12 -37.71
CA ALA A 6 -22.99 -26.49 -38.52
C ALA A 6 -21.74 -26.37 -37.65
N LEU A 7 -21.18 -27.54 -37.35
CA LEU A 7 -19.94 -27.79 -36.64
C LEU A 7 -18.78 -27.43 -37.58
N LEU A 8 -17.80 -26.67 -37.09
CA LEU A 8 -16.50 -26.56 -37.76
C LEU A 8 -15.61 -27.72 -37.31
N PRO A 9 -14.82 -28.31 -38.22
CA PRO A 9 -14.10 -29.57 -38.00
C PRO A 9 -12.81 -29.36 -37.21
N ALA A 10 -12.52 -30.34 -36.35
CA ALA A 10 -11.21 -30.60 -35.80
C ALA A 10 -10.24 -31.04 -36.90
N LEU A 11 -9.02 -30.49 -36.89
CA LEU A 11 -7.87 -31.05 -37.59
C LEU A 11 -6.84 -31.51 -36.55
N LEU A 12 -6.22 -32.65 -36.82
CA LEU A 12 -5.54 -33.55 -35.88
C LEU A 12 -4.09 -33.81 -36.35
N LEU A 13 -3.16 -33.95 -35.38
CA LEU A 13 -1.81 -34.58 -35.43
C LEU A 13 -0.66 -33.86 -36.20
N LEU A 14 0.64 -33.97 -35.84
CA LEU A 14 1.38 -35.01 -35.10
C LEU A 14 2.66 -34.46 -34.43
N ALA A 15 3.20 -35.26 -33.51
CA ALA A 15 4.21 -35.01 -32.48
C ALA A 15 5.65 -34.64 -32.92
N LEU A 16 6.35 -33.95 -32.02
CA LEU A 16 7.76 -34.21 -31.72
C LEU A 16 7.93 -34.38 -30.21
N LEU A 17 8.25 -35.61 -29.82
CA LEU A 17 8.70 -35.98 -28.48
C LEU A 17 10.16 -35.51 -28.35
N SER A 18 10.49 -34.73 -27.34
CA SER A 18 11.85 -34.57 -26.87
C SER A 18 11.85 -34.77 -25.37
N VAL A 19 12.39 -35.90 -24.94
CA VAL A 19 12.76 -36.14 -23.55
C VAL A 19 13.95 -35.24 -23.25
N ALA A 20 13.73 -34.20 -22.45
CA ALA A 20 14.79 -33.50 -21.74
C ALA A 20 14.65 -33.85 -20.25
N ILE A 21 15.48 -34.77 -19.77
CA ILE A 21 15.76 -34.90 -18.34
C ILE A 21 16.62 -33.70 -17.97
N GLY A 22 16.09 -32.78 -17.19
CA GLY A 22 16.80 -31.55 -16.85
C GLY A 22 16.13 -30.74 -15.76
N ARG A 23 16.45 -31.09 -14.51
CA ARG A 23 16.43 -30.25 -13.29
C ARG A 23 15.07 -29.67 -12.87
N ALA A 24 14.53 -30.18 -11.76
CA ALA A 24 13.49 -29.51 -11.01
C ALA A 24 13.91 -28.06 -10.76
N ALA A 25 13.08 -27.10 -11.20
CA ALA A 25 13.25 -25.70 -10.88
C ALA A 25 13.15 -25.54 -9.35
N GLU A 26 14.27 -25.21 -8.72
CA GLU A 26 14.32 -24.72 -7.35
C GLU A 26 13.39 -23.49 -7.23
N PRO A 27 12.69 -23.28 -6.09
CA PRO A 27 11.90 -22.08 -5.90
C PRO A 27 12.85 -20.88 -5.96
N ALA A 28 12.61 -19.99 -6.91
CA ALA A 28 13.39 -18.76 -7.05
C ALA A 28 13.38 -18.04 -5.69
N ALA A 29 14.57 -17.92 -5.09
CA ALA A 29 14.76 -17.16 -3.87
C ALA A 29 14.22 -15.74 -4.09
N THR A 30 13.21 -15.35 -3.31
CA THR A 30 12.68 -13.99 -3.27
C THR A 30 13.82 -13.04 -2.98
N THR A 31 14.29 -12.35 -4.02
CA THR A 31 15.23 -11.25 -3.85
C THR A 31 14.47 -10.13 -3.15
N LYS A 32 14.66 -10.00 -1.85
CA LYS A 32 14.24 -8.82 -1.10
C LYS A 32 15.08 -7.66 -1.60
N ILE A 33 14.57 -6.95 -2.60
CA ILE A 33 15.14 -5.66 -2.99
C ILE A 33 14.81 -4.71 -1.86
N PHE A 34 15.71 -4.62 -0.88
CA PHE A 34 15.82 -3.43 -0.06
C PHE A 34 16.28 -2.33 -1.01
N LEU A 35 15.34 -1.56 -1.54
CA LEU A 35 15.64 -0.24 -2.06
C LEU A 35 16.49 0.45 -0.98
N PRO A 36 17.64 1.05 -1.31
CA PRO A 36 18.37 1.81 -0.31
C PRO A 36 17.38 2.84 0.22
N LEU A 37 17.03 2.71 1.50
CA LEU A 37 16.42 3.79 2.25
C LEU A 37 17.41 4.93 2.15
N VAL A 38 17.20 5.83 1.19
CA VAL A 38 17.83 7.14 1.22
C VAL A 38 17.21 7.77 2.45
N VAL A 39 17.91 7.63 3.58
CA VAL A 39 17.68 8.43 4.76
C VAL A 39 17.92 9.87 4.30
N GLN A 40 16.87 10.56 3.86
CA GLN A 40 16.92 12.00 3.71
C GLN A 40 16.84 12.57 5.12
N PRO A 41 17.92 13.13 5.66
CA PRO A 41 17.84 13.86 6.90
C PRO A 41 17.12 15.18 6.59
N GLY A 42 15.94 15.40 7.18
CA GLY A 42 15.47 16.77 7.44
C GLY A 42 14.64 17.47 6.36
N ALA A 43 13.49 16.92 5.97
CA ALA A 43 12.36 17.81 5.69
C ALA A 43 11.75 18.23 7.03
N SER A 44 12.31 19.27 7.64
CA SER A 44 11.87 19.83 8.92
C SER A 44 10.49 20.48 8.76
N GLY A 45 9.43 19.67 8.74
CA GLY A 45 8.04 20.15 8.67
C GLY A 45 7.07 19.17 8.00
N LEU A 46 5.79 19.34 8.32
CA LEU A 46 4.70 18.73 7.57
C LEU A 46 4.47 19.52 6.27
N ALA A 47 4.23 18.82 5.18
CA ALA A 47 3.66 19.44 3.98
C ALA A 47 2.26 20.00 4.30
N PRO A 48 1.75 20.99 3.55
CA PRO A 48 0.44 21.60 3.84
C PRO A 48 -0.70 20.59 4.01
N ASP A 49 -0.78 19.57 3.15
CA ASP A 49 -1.81 18.53 3.25
C ASP A 49 -1.60 17.60 4.46
N GLU A 50 -0.35 17.24 4.78
CA GLU A 50 -0.04 16.46 5.99
C GLU A 50 -0.43 17.23 7.26
N GLN A 51 -0.17 18.55 7.28
CA GLN A 51 -0.56 19.43 8.37
C GLN A 51 -2.08 19.56 8.48
N ALA A 52 -2.79 19.66 7.34
CA ALA A 52 -4.24 19.73 7.33
C ALA A 52 -4.87 18.42 7.86
N VAL A 53 -4.35 17.26 7.47
CA VAL A 53 -4.79 15.95 7.98
C VAL A 53 -4.54 15.85 9.49
N LEU A 54 -3.34 16.18 9.98
CA LEU A 54 -3.04 16.13 11.41
C LEU A 54 -3.96 17.06 12.22
N SER A 55 -4.19 18.28 11.73
CA SER A 55 -5.10 19.24 12.35
C SER A 55 -6.52 18.69 12.42
N ALA A 56 -7.04 18.12 11.34
CA ALA A 56 -8.37 17.52 11.31
C ALA A 56 -8.49 16.33 12.27
N ILE A 57 -7.50 15.43 12.32
CA ILE A 57 -7.45 14.32 13.28
C ILE A 57 -7.49 14.86 14.71
N ASN A 58 -6.66 15.85 15.03
CA ASN A 58 -6.63 16.41 16.38
C ASN A 58 -7.93 17.15 16.75
N ASN A 59 -8.62 17.75 15.79
CA ASN A 59 -9.95 18.32 16.00
C ASN A 59 -10.98 17.25 16.35
N GLU A 60 -10.95 16.08 15.69
CA GLU A 60 -11.83 14.95 16.03
C GLU A 60 -11.51 14.37 17.40
N ARG A 61 -10.22 14.20 17.72
CA ARG A 61 -9.77 13.69 19.02
C ARG A 61 -10.21 14.59 20.17
N ALA A 62 -10.18 15.92 19.98
CA ALA A 62 -10.61 16.89 20.99
C ALA A 62 -12.10 16.81 21.34
N LYS A 63 -12.94 16.20 20.48
CA LYS A 63 -14.38 15.99 20.77
C LYS A 63 -14.62 14.84 21.75
N LEU A 64 -13.61 14.00 21.99
CA LEU A 64 -13.72 12.80 22.82
C LEU A 64 -13.07 13.02 24.20
N PRO A 65 -13.71 12.54 25.29
CA PRO A 65 -13.08 12.58 26.60
C PRO A 65 -11.84 11.68 26.63
N ASN A 66 -10.77 12.16 27.28
CA ASN A 66 -9.51 11.42 27.48
C ASN A 66 -8.79 11.01 26.19
N CYS A 67 -8.95 11.77 25.09
CA CYS A 67 -8.29 11.51 23.82
C CYS A 67 -7.30 12.65 23.49
N PRO A 68 -6.04 12.60 23.99
CA PRO A 68 -5.08 13.68 23.81
C PRO A 68 -4.68 13.85 22.35
N ALA A 69 -4.29 15.07 21.96
CA ALA A 69 -3.81 15.37 20.62
C ALA A 69 -2.57 14.53 20.26
N LEU A 70 -2.48 14.11 19.00
CA LEU A 70 -1.32 13.48 18.42
C LEU A 70 -0.23 14.51 18.12
N THR A 71 1.01 14.05 18.20
CA THR A 71 2.21 14.79 17.78
C THR A 71 2.89 14.06 16.64
N VAL A 72 3.66 14.79 15.82
CA VAL A 72 4.39 14.20 14.71
C VAL A 72 5.57 13.38 15.23
N SER A 73 5.67 12.13 14.76
CA SER A 73 6.89 11.34 14.86
C SER A 73 7.63 11.38 13.52
N PRO A 74 8.88 11.87 13.47
CA PRO A 74 9.67 11.89 12.24
C PRO A 74 9.84 10.50 11.61
N ALA A 75 9.94 9.45 12.42
CA ALA A 75 10.03 8.07 11.95
C ALA A 75 8.74 7.62 11.24
N LEU A 76 7.56 7.90 11.84
CA LEU A 76 6.28 7.55 11.22
C LEU A 76 5.99 8.40 9.99
N GLN A 77 6.36 9.69 10.01
CA GLN A 77 6.24 10.56 8.84
C GLN A 77 7.06 10.02 7.66
N GLN A 78 8.31 9.61 7.91
CA GLN A 78 9.15 9.01 6.88
C GLN A 78 8.55 7.71 6.35
N ALA A 79 8.10 6.82 7.24
CA ALA A 79 7.47 5.55 6.84
C ALA A 79 6.21 5.78 5.97
N ALA A 80 5.37 6.74 6.35
CA ALA A 80 4.15 7.08 5.61
C ALA A 80 4.45 7.65 4.22
N ARG A 81 5.42 8.57 4.11
CA ARG A 81 5.84 9.16 2.82
C ARG A 81 6.36 8.08 1.86
N VAL A 82 7.26 7.23 2.35
CA VAL A 82 7.83 6.12 1.55
C VAL A 82 6.74 5.19 1.05
N HIS A 83 5.76 4.84 1.89
CA HIS A 83 4.67 3.95 1.48
C HIS A 83 3.74 4.60 0.44
N SER A 84 3.37 5.87 0.66
CA SER A 84 2.56 6.63 -0.30
C SER A 84 3.24 6.78 -1.66
N ASP A 85 4.55 7.07 -1.66
CA ASP A 85 5.35 7.17 -2.88
C ASP A 85 5.48 5.82 -3.60
N ASP A 86 5.66 4.71 -2.86
CA ASP A 86 5.74 3.37 -3.42
C ASP A 86 4.40 2.93 -4.03
N MET A 87 3.29 3.18 -3.34
CA MET A 87 1.92 2.95 -3.86
C MET A 87 1.70 3.67 -5.19
N ALA A 88 2.08 4.95 -5.26
CA ALA A 88 1.96 5.74 -6.49
C ALA A 88 2.90 5.25 -7.59
N ALA A 89 4.15 4.91 -7.25
CA ALA A 89 5.16 4.50 -8.23
C ALA A 89 4.92 3.11 -8.83
N ARG A 90 4.26 2.22 -8.08
CA ARG A 90 4.05 0.82 -8.47
C ARG A 90 2.59 0.47 -8.71
N ASP A 91 1.71 1.47 -8.80
CA ASP A 91 0.30 1.35 -9.13
C ASP A 91 -0.45 0.32 -8.27
N TYR A 92 -0.35 0.48 -6.95
CA TYR A 92 -1.11 -0.33 -5.99
C TYR A 92 -1.64 0.52 -4.84
N PHE A 93 -2.69 0.03 -4.18
CA PHE A 93 -3.30 0.68 -3.03
C PHE A 93 -3.65 -0.38 -1.97
N ASP A 94 -2.73 -0.58 -1.02
CA ASP A 94 -2.83 -1.60 0.02
C ASP A 94 -2.00 -1.19 1.25
N HIS A 95 -2.32 -1.73 2.42
CA HIS A 95 -1.50 -1.65 3.62
C HIS A 95 -0.16 -2.38 3.47
N LYS A 96 -0.13 -3.45 2.66
CA LYS A 96 1.10 -4.19 2.39
C LYS A 96 1.69 -3.78 1.06
N ASP A 97 3.00 -3.64 1.01
CA ASP A 97 3.68 -3.54 -0.28
C ASP A 97 3.54 -4.87 -1.05
N PRO A 98 3.83 -4.92 -2.36
CA PRO A 98 3.75 -6.16 -3.13
C PRO A 98 4.75 -7.25 -2.68
N ASN A 99 5.69 -6.92 -1.79
CA ASN A 99 6.60 -7.88 -1.16
C ASN A 99 6.05 -8.40 0.19
N GLY A 100 4.88 -7.94 0.62
CA GLY A 100 4.22 -8.33 1.87
C GLY A 100 4.65 -7.56 3.11
N VAL A 101 5.43 -6.48 2.98
CA VAL A 101 5.85 -5.62 4.10
C VAL A 101 4.67 -4.76 4.55
N ASP A 102 4.33 -4.78 5.83
CA ASP A 102 3.24 -3.99 6.42
C ASP A 102 3.71 -2.69 7.09
N GLY A 103 2.75 -1.87 7.55
CA GLY A 103 3.04 -0.58 8.17
C GLY A 103 3.86 -0.67 9.45
N ALA A 104 3.69 -1.73 10.26
CA ALA A 104 4.47 -1.94 11.47
C ALA A 104 5.95 -2.25 11.13
N ALA A 105 6.19 -3.10 10.14
CA ALA A 105 7.53 -3.38 9.65
C ALA A 105 8.20 -2.12 9.07
N ARG A 106 7.47 -1.32 8.28
CA ARG A 106 7.97 -0.03 7.75
C ARG A 106 8.31 0.96 8.87
N ALA A 107 7.43 1.11 9.86
CA ALA A 107 7.67 1.98 11.02
C ALA A 107 8.92 1.57 11.81
N LYS A 108 9.11 0.26 12.03
CA LYS A 108 10.30 -0.28 12.71
C LYS A 108 11.58 0.00 11.92
N VAL A 109 11.55 -0.18 10.59
CA VAL A 109 12.70 0.14 9.72
C VAL A 109 13.03 1.63 9.76
N ALA A 110 12.01 2.50 9.88
CA ALA A 110 12.19 3.94 10.04
C ALA A 110 12.64 4.37 11.45
N GLY A 111 12.81 3.43 12.39
CA GLY A 111 13.29 3.70 13.75
C GLY A 111 12.20 4.01 14.77
N TYR A 112 10.93 3.76 14.48
CA TYR A 112 9.86 3.84 15.48
C TYR A 112 9.96 2.67 16.47
N THR A 113 9.92 2.97 17.77
CA THR A 113 10.27 2.02 18.83
C THR A 113 9.08 1.40 19.56
N SER A 114 7.87 1.92 19.35
CA SER A 114 6.65 1.35 19.95
C SER A 114 6.16 0.16 19.14
N ASP A 115 5.64 -0.85 19.83
CA ASP A 115 5.00 -2.03 19.22
C ASP A 115 3.57 -1.72 18.71
N TYR A 116 3.00 -0.60 19.11
CA TYR A 116 1.67 -0.16 18.67
C TYR A 116 1.78 0.78 17.47
N VAL A 117 1.28 0.30 16.33
CA VAL A 117 1.19 1.05 15.08
C VAL A 117 -0.19 0.85 14.47
N GLY A 118 -0.81 1.93 14.01
CA GLY A 118 -2.02 1.90 13.18
C GLY A 118 -1.76 2.63 11.87
N GLU A 119 -2.44 2.23 10.81
CA GLU A 119 -2.31 2.82 9.48
C GLU A 119 -3.68 3.01 8.84
N ASN A 120 -3.91 4.23 8.34
CA ASN A 120 -5.00 4.51 7.41
C ASN A 120 -4.37 4.93 6.07
N VAL A 121 -4.94 4.46 4.96
CA VAL A 121 -4.52 4.85 3.61
C VAL A 121 -5.71 5.48 2.86
N ALA A 122 -5.43 6.43 1.97
CA ALA A 122 -6.41 7.08 1.10
C ALA A 122 -5.72 7.46 -0.22
N ALA A 123 -6.45 7.38 -1.34
CA ALA A 123 -5.96 7.75 -2.67
C ALA A 123 -7.08 8.35 -3.52
N GLY A 124 -6.73 9.36 -4.32
CA GLY A 124 -7.63 10.00 -5.30
C GLY A 124 -8.45 11.19 -4.77
N GLN A 125 -8.42 11.48 -3.47
CA GLN A 125 -9.10 12.64 -2.89
C GLN A 125 -8.30 13.93 -3.14
N ALA A 126 -9.01 15.01 -3.49
CA ALA A 126 -8.39 16.30 -3.84
C ALA A 126 -7.94 17.14 -2.64
N SER A 127 -8.27 16.74 -1.41
CA SER A 127 -7.89 17.49 -0.20
C SER A 127 -8.01 16.64 1.08
N ALA A 128 -7.30 17.08 2.12
CA ALA A 128 -7.43 16.53 3.47
C ALA A 128 -8.89 16.54 4.00
N GLN A 129 -9.68 17.57 3.67
CA GLN A 129 -11.08 17.66 4.09
C GLN A 129 -11.91 16.50 3.51
N ILE A 130 -11.66 16.14 2.24
CA ILE A 130 -12.36 15.02 1.59
C ILE A 130 -11.88 13.68 2.17
N VAL A 131 -10.57 13.51 2.38
CA VAL A 131 -10.01 12.31 3.04
C VAL A 131 -10.66 12.07 4.40
N MET A 132 -10.87 13.12 5.18
CA MET A 132 -11.40 13.01 6.53
C MET A 132 -12.92 12.81 6.56
N TYR A 133 -13.67 13.57 5.76
CA TYR A 133 -15.09 13.81 6.02
C TYR A 133 -16.03 13.50 4.85
N ASP A 134 -15.55 13.03 3.70
CA ASP A 134 -16.45 12.61 2.62
C ASP A 134 -17.45 11.57 3.14
N SER A 135 -18.73 11.72 2.80
CA SER A 135 -19.81 10.90 3.35
C SER A 135 -19.81 9.45 2.88
N ASN A 136 -19.12 9.15 1.77
CA ASN A 136 -19.12 7.82 1.18
C ASN A 136 -17.83 7.05 1.49
N PHE A 137 -16.69 7.76 1.54
CA PHE A 137 -15.37 7.12 1.63
C PHE A 137 -14.38 7.86 2.55
N GLY A 138 -14.82 8.86 3.30
CA GLY A 138 -13.97 9.55 4.27
C GLY A 138 -13.67 8.68 5.49
N TRP A 139 -12.50 8.87 6.11
CA TRP A 139 -12.09 8.07 7.27
C TRP A 139 -13.05 8.15 8.46
N MET A 140 -13.77 9.25 8.63
CA MET A 140 -14.77 9.38 9.71
C MET A 140 -16.09 8.68 9.40
N ASN A 141 -16.26 8.14 8.19
CA ASN A 141 -17.47 7.44 7.74
C ASN A 141 -17.16 6.00 7.27
N SER A 142 -16.00 5.45 7.65
CA SER A 142 -15.55 4.10 7.30
C SER A 142 -15.59 3.13 8.48
#